data_AF-A0AAD0EA39-F1
#
_entry.id   AF-A0AAD0EA39-F1
#
_cell.length_a   1.000
_cell.length_b   1.000
_cell.length_c   1.000
_cell.angle_alpha   90.00
_cell.angle_beta   90.00
_cell.angle_gamma   90.00
#
_symmetry.space_group_name_H-M   'P 1'
#
loop_
_entity.id
_entity.type
_entity.pdbx_description
1 polymer ?
#
loop_
_entity_poly.entity_id
_entity_poly.type
_entity_poly.pdbx_seq_one_letter_code
_entity_poly.pdbx_strand_id
1 'polypeptide(L)' 'MKNAKMNKQYWFAVIGFLAGVIFYLFDVMVSNSEVSSIEAEANELLRNINYFVLFIYGIIGFIVMYILIKLVNKFSK' A
#
# COMPACT_ATOMS: atom_id res chain seq x y z
N MET A 1 29.53 -6.86 -7.52
CA MET A 1 28.38 -6.02 -7.15
C MET A 1 28.77 -5.15 -5.96
N LYS A 2 29.36 -3.98 -6.24
CA LYS A 2 29.80 -3.02 -5.22
C LYS A 2 28.67 -2.00 -5.05
N ASN A 3 28.29 -1.72 -3.81
CA ASN A 3 27.39 -0.64 -3.40
C ASN A 3 25.88 -0.85 -3.64
N ALA A 4 25.25 -1.67 -2.81
CA ALA A 4 23.85 -1.46 -2.46
C ALA A 4 23.71 -1.42 -0.94
N LYS A 5 24.40 -0.48 -0.29
CA LYS A 5 24.07 -0.08 1.08
C LYS A 5 22.79 0.77 1.00
N MET A 6 21.70 0.18 0.50
CA MET A 6 20.38 0.81 0.53
C MET A 6 20.09 1.14 1.99
N ASN A 7 19.86 2.41 2.28
CA ASN A 7 19.52 2.86 3.61
C ASN A 7 18.25 2.09 4.05
N LYS A 8 18.32 1.33 5.16
CA LYS A 8 17.25 0.45 5.66
C LYS A 8 15.89 1.16 5.73
N GLN A 9 15.90 2.48 5.93
CA GLN A 9 14.71 3.32 5.92
C GLN A 9 13.90 3.23 4.62
N TYR A 10 14.54 3.11 3.45
CA TYR A 10 13.85 2.95 2.17
C TYR A 10 13.22 1.56 2.03
N TRP A 11 13.86 0.50 2.55
CA TRP A 11 13.27 -0.84 2.58
C TRP A 11 11.99 -0.88 3.42
N PHE A 12 11.99 -0.22 4.59
CA PHE A 12 10.79 -0.11 5.40
C PHE A 12 9.72 0.79 4.74
N ALA A 13 10.12 1.83 4.01
CA ALA A 13 9.17 2.64 3.23
C ALA A 13 8.51 1.84 2.08
N VAL A 14 9.21 0.88 1.47
CA VAL A 14 8.61 -0.06 0.50
C VAL A 14 7.52 -0.92 1.14
N ILE A 15 7.65 -1.29 2.42
CA ILE A 15 6.56 -1.97 3.16
C ILE A 15 5.33 -1.04 3.25
N GLY A 16 5.56 0.27 3.46
CA GLY A 16 4.51 1.27 3.39
C GLY A 16 3.80 1.31 2.04
N PHE A 17 4.56 1.23 0.94
CA PHE A 17 3.98 1.16 -0.41
C PHE A 17 3.05 -0.06 -0.56
N LEU A 18 3.53 -1.24 -0.18
CA LEU A 18 2.75 -2.47 -0.25
C LEU A 18 1.50 -2.41 0.64
N ALA A 19 1.60 -1.83 1.83
CA ALA A 19 0.46 -1.61 2.70
C ALA A 19 -0.59 -0.71 2.02
N GLY A 20 -0.16 0.40 1.39
CA GLY A 20 -1.05 1.28 0.63
C GLY A 20 -1.78 0.55 -0.51
N VAL A 21 -1.04 -0.26 -1.27
CA VAL A 21 -1.60 -1.14 -2.32
C VAL A 21 -2.66 -2.09 -1.75
N ILE A 22 -2.37 -2.74 -0.62
CA ILE A 22 -3.31 -3.65 0.05
C ILE A 22 -4.57 -2.90 0.49
N PHE A 23 -4.43 -1.71 1.09
CA PHE A 23 -5.57 -0.90 1.51
C PHE A 23 -6.50 -0.56 0.34
N TYR A 24 -5.94 -0.17 -0.81
CA TYR A 24 -6.75 0.09 -1.99
C TYR A 24 -7.48 -1.16 -2.49
N LEU A 25 -6.80 -2.32 -2.51
CA LEU A 25 -7.44 -3.57 -2.91
C LEU A 25 -8.60 -3.93 -1.96
N PHE A 26 -8.43 -3.74 -0.65
CA PHE A 26 -9.52 -3.91 0.31
C PHE A 26 -10.70 -2.97 0.05
N ASP A 27 -10.43 -1.69 -0.22
CA ASP A 27 -11.46 -0.69 -0.52
C ASP A 27 -12.27 -1.08 -1.78
N VAL A 28 -11.58 -1.52 -2.83
CA VAL A 28 -12.21 -2.03 -4.05
C VAL A 28 -13.03 -3.29 -3.78
N MET A 29 -12.50 -4.23 -3.00
CA MET A 29 -13.21 -5.46 -2.65
C MET A 29 -14.47 -5.16 -1.83
N VAL A 30 -14.39 -4.26 -0.85
CA VAL A 30 -15.55 -3.84 -0.04
C VAL A 30 -16.59 -3.17 -0.93
N SER A 31 -16.19 -2.16 -1.73
CA SER A 31 -17.09 -1.45 -2.62
C SER A 31 -17.77 -2.38 -3.64
N ASN A 32 -17.03 -3.33 -4.21
CA ASN A 32 -17.63 -4.30 -5.13
C ASN A 32 -18.50 -5.34 -4.40
N SER A 33 -18.18 -5.70 -3.14
CA SER A 33 -19.01 -6.61 -2.34
C SER A 33 -20.36 -6.02 -1.95
N GLU A 34 -20.45 -4.69 -1.79
CA GLU A 34 -21.71 -3.99 -1.50
C GLU A 34 -22.70 -4.07 -2.66
N VAL A 35 -22.20 -4.24 -3.89
CA VAL A 35 -23.01 -4.26 -5.11
C VAL A 35 -23.15 -5.68 -5.69
N SER A 36 -22.38 -6.64 -5.19
CA SER A 36 -22.33 -8.00 -5.72
C SER A 36 -23.29 -8.97 -4.99
N SER A 37 -23.55 -10.11 -5.63
CA SER A 37 -24.32 -11.22 -5.08
C SER A 37 -23.66 -11.86 -3.85
N ILE A 38 -24.47 -12.56 -3.05
CA ILE A 38 -24.11 -13.18 -1.75
C ILE A 38 -22.88 -14.11 -1.84
N GLU A 39 -22.50 -14.58 -3.03
CA GLU A 39 -21.30 -15.39 -3.31
C GLU A 39 -20.46 -14.79 -4.44
N ALA A 40 -19.96 -13.55 -4.24
CA ALA A 40 -19.11 -12.90 -5.22
C ALA A 40 -17.77 -13.63 -5.40
N GLU A 41 -17.42 -13.95 -6.65
CA GLU A 41 -16.11 -14.52 -6.97
C GLU A 41 -14.99 -13.46 -6.87
N ALA A 42 -13.73 -13.90 -6.68
CA ALA A 42 -12.59 -13.00 -6.52
C ALA A 42 -12.34 -12.07 -7.73
N ASN A 43 -12.67 -12.55 -8.94
CA ASN A 43 -12.63 -11.76 -10.17
C ASN A 43 -13.67 -10.62 -10.17
N GLU A 44 -14.84 -10.82 -9.56
CA GLU A 44 -15.89 -9.81 -9.42
C GLU A 44 -15.51 -8.77 -8.38
N LEU A 45 -14.94 -9.20 -7.26
CA LEU A 45 -14.47 -8.31 -6.20
C LEU A 45 -13.33 -7.38 -6.65
N LEU A 46 -12.57 -7.76 -7.67
CA LEU A 46 -11.44 -6.99 -8.21
C LEU A 46 -11.72 -6.38 -9.60
N ARG A 47 -12.95 -6.47 -10.09
CA ARG A 47 -13.31 -6.08 -11.47
C ARG A 47 -13.11 -4.59 -11.78
N ASN A 48 -13.12 -3.74 -10.75
CA ASN A 48 -13.07 -2.28 -10.89
C ASN A 48 -11.76 -1.65 -10.36
N ILE A 49 -10.65 -2.40 -10.35
CA ILE A 49 -9.35 -1.84 -9.98
C ILE A 49 -8.95 -0.75 -10.98
N ASN A 50 -8.71 0.45 -10.46
CA ASN A 50 -8.06 1.54 -11.17
C ASN A 50 -6.57 1.56 -10.80
N TYR A 51 -5.72 1.16 -11.75
CA TYR A 51 -4.27 1.09 -11.54
C TYR A 51 -3.60 2.43 -11.23
N PHE A 52 -4.16 3.55 -11.69
CA PHE A 52 -3.65 4.88 -11.35
C PHE A 52 -3.92 5.20 -9.87
N VAL A 53 -5.13 4.89 -9.39
CA VAL A 53 -5.49 5.10 -7.98
C VAL A 53 -4.72 4.12 -7.07
N LEU A 54 -4.58 2.85 -7.48
CA LEU A 54 -3.75 1.85 -6.82
C LEU A 54 -2.32 2.37 -6.61
N PHE A 55 -1.72 2.96 -7.65
CA PHE A 55 -0.37 3.51 -7.59
C PHE A 55 -0.28 4.71 -6.64
N ILE A 56 -1.28 5.60 -6.65
CA ILE A 56 -1.37 6.73 -5.71
C ILE A 56 -1.43 6.24 -4.26
N TYR A 57 -2.27 5.24 -3.97
CA TYR A 57 -2.36 4.65 -2.63
C TYR A 57 -1.02 4.06 -2.19
N GLY A 58 -0.32 3.38 -3.09
CA GLY A 58 1.05 2.92 -2.84
C GLY A 58 2.01 4.08 -2.50
N ILE A 59 2.01 5.17 -3.29
CA ILE A 59 2.85 6.35 -3.01
C ILE A 59 2.52 6.96 -1.64
N ILE A 60 1.24 7.10 -1.31
CA ILE A 60 0.80 7.62 -0.01
C ILE A 60 1.33 6.73 1.11
N GLY A 61 1.15 5.42 1.02
CA GLY A 61 1.65 4.47 2.01
C GLY A 61 3.18 4.54 2.17
N PHE A 62 3.91 4.68 1.07
CA PHE A 62 5.36 4.88 1.09
C PHE A 62 5.76 6.14 1.87
N ILE A 63 5.13 7.27 1.54
CA ILE A 63 5.43 8.58 2.15
C ILE A 63 5.10 8.55 3.65
N VAL A 64 3.92 8.03 4.02
CA VAL A 64 3.49 7.92 5.43
C VAL A 64 4.51 7.09 6.22
N MET A 65 4.88 5.92 5.70
CA MET A 65 5.83 5.04 6.39
C MET A 65 7.22 5.68 6.50
N TYR A 66 7.69 6.35 5.44
CA TYR A 66 8.95 7.09 5.47
C TYR A 66 8.95 8.19 6.56
N ILE A 67 7.86 8.96 6.65
CA ILE A 67 7.71 10.00 7.68
C ILE A 67 7.69 9.38 9.07
N LEU A 68 6.93 8.29 9.29
CA LEU A 68 6.87 7.59 10.57
C LEU A 68 8.25 7.10 11.01
N ILE A 69 9.01 6.45 10.12
CA ILE A 69 10.38 6.00 10.42
C ILE A 69 11.26 7.19 10.78
N LYS A 70 11.15 8.31 10.07
CA LYS A 70 11.93 9.51 10.33
C LYS A 70 11.58 10.13 11.69
N LEU A 71 10.30 10.15 12.05
CA LEU A 71 9.83 10.61 13.36
C LEU A 71 10.34 9.71 14.49
N VAL A 72 10.16 8.40 14.38
CA VAL A 72 10.65 7.43 15.37
C VAL A 72 12.16 7.58 15.57
N ASN A 73 12.95 7.63 14.49
CA ASN A 73 14.40 7.82 14.59
C ASN A 73 14.80 9.17 15.21
N LYS A 74 13.97 10.20 15.10
CA LYS A 74 14.20 11.51 15.72
C LYS A 74 13.90 11.50 17.22
N PHE A 75 12.88 10.75 17.66
CA PHE A 75 12.48 10.67 19.07
C PHE A 75 13.17 9.55 19.86
N SER A 76 13.75 8.55 19.18
CA SER A 76 14.58 7.50 19.81
C SER A 76 16.06 7.90 19.96
N LYS A 77 16.43 9.11 19.55
CA LYS A 77 17.75 9.73 19.73
C LYS A 77 17.65 10.84 20.77
#